data_AF-A0A0F9NXR9-F1
#
_entry.id   AF-A0A0F9NXR9-F1
#
_cell.length_a   1.000
_cell.length_b   1.000
_cell.length_c   1.000
_cell.angle_alpha   90.00
_cell.angle_beta   90.00
_cell.angle_gamma   90.00
#
_symmetry.space_group_name_H-M   'P 1'
#
loop_
_entity.id
_entity.type
_entity.pdbx_description
1 polymer ?
#
loop_
_entity_poly.entity_id
_entity_poly.type
_entity_poly.pdbx_seq_one_letter_code
_entity_poly.pdbx_strand_id
1 'polypeptide(L)'
;MYIMRKLIPIILLGILLLPIGCMPPKFITKEPIDVKFDPTPPYSIDLSKIPKPDKLKPIFVDENLKEVPMEKAKFILLSPVEYRKIAALLKLAKAYKGIVKEQEILVNTHVDIINSLKEYIALERAKAKEYRQLWADSENAYRQEKYAHSLDNAINKGAFGLMSIGSLVLMFLLL
;
A
#
# COMPACT_ATOMS: atom_id res chain seq x y z
N MET A 1 -29.50 -31.10 -59.79
CA MET A 1 -30.19 -30.65 -58.56
C MET A 1 -30.33 -31.70 -57.46
N TYR A 2 -30.35 -33.02 -57.76
CA TYR A 2 -30.57 -34.06 -56.74
C TYR A 2 -29.37 -34.29 -55.79
N ILE A 3 -28.13 -34.12 -56.28
CA ILE A 3 -26.90 -34.34 -55.50
C ILE A 3 -26.66 -33.23 -54.46
N MET A 4 -26.85 -31.96 -54.84
CA MET A 4 -26.75 -30.83 -53.89
C MET A 4 -27.75 -30.95 -52.74
N ARG A 5 -28.97 -31.46 -53.00
CA ARG A 5 -30.01 -31.59 -51.97
C ARG A 5 -29.68 -32.64 -50.89
N LYS A 6 -28.82 -33.62 -51.19
CA LYS A 6 -28.33 -34.63 -50.23
C LYS A 6 -27.08 -34.22 -49.47
N LEU A 7 -26.29 -33.26 -49.98
CA LEU A 7 -25.08 -32.77 -49.33
C LEU A 7 -25.37 -31.71 -48.25
N ILE A 8 -26.40 -30.90 -48.44
CA ILE A 8 -26.84 -29.87 -47.47
C ILE A 8 -27.04 -30.43 -46.05
N PRO A 9 -27.74 -31.55 -45.80
CA PRO A 9 -27.90 -32.07 -44.44
C PRO A 9 -26.59 -32.57 -43.83
N ILE A 10 -25.64 -33.06 -44.63
CA ILE A 10 -24.32 -33.52 -44.15
C ILE A 10 -23.47 -32.32 -43.73
N ILE A 11 -23.50 -31.23 -44.51
CA ILE A 11 -22.81 -29.97 -44.18
C ILE A 11 -23.45 -29.33 -42.95
N LEU A 12 -24.79 -29.35 -42.83
CA LEU A 12 -25.49 -28.87 -41.63
C LEU A 12 -25.15 -29.68 -40.38
N LEU A 13 -25.04 -31.01 -40.49
CA LEU A 13 -24.62 -31.88 -39.39
C LEU A 13 -23.17 -31.60 -38.96
N GLY A 14 -22.29 -31.31 -39.92
CA GLY A 14 -20.91 -30.88 -39.67
C GLY A 14 -20.82 -29.53 -38.94
N ILE A 15 -21.68 -28.57 -39.30
CA ILE A 15 -21.76 -27.26 -38.63
C ILE A 15 -22.34 -27.40 -37.21
N LEU A 16 -23.30 -28.32 -37.00
CA LEU A 16 -23.91 -28.58 -35.69
C LEU A 16 -22.94 -29.26 -34.70
N LEU A 17 -21.92 -29.97 -35.20
CA LEU A 17 -20.86 -30.61 -34.40
C LEU A 17 -19.67 -29.70 -34.09
N LEU A 18 -19.66 -28.45 -34.56
CA LEU A 18 -18.61 -27.46 -34.26
C LEU A 18 -18.61 -26.86 -32.83
N PRO A 19 -19.61 -26.99 -31.92
CA PRO A 19 -19.56 -26.31 -30.63
C PRO A 19 -18.75 -27.06 -29.57
N ILE A 20 -17.80 -27.93 -29.95
CA ILE A 20 -16.87 -28.60 -29.02
C ILE A 20 -15.90 -27.57 -28.37
N GLY A 21 -15.88 -26.34 -28.89
CA GLY A 21 -14.98 -25.25 -28.55
C GLY A 21 -15.39 -24.30 -27.39
N CYS A 22 -16.15 -24.70 -26.38
CA CYS A 22 -16.35 -23.82 -25.22
C CYS A 22 -15.03 -23.66 -24.45
N MET A 23 -14.41 -22.47 -24.51
CA MET A 23 -13.19 -22.15 -23.75
C MET A 23 -13.34 -22.53 -22.28
N PRO A 24 -12.28 -23.07 -21.63
CA PRO A 24 -12.36 -23.45 -20.23
C PRO A 24 -12.68 -22.23 -19.35
N PRO A 25 -13.54 -22.38 -18.32
CA PRO A 25 -13.87 -21.28 -17.43
C PRO A 25 -12.61 -20.78 -16.73
N LYS A 26 -12.36 -19.47 -16.84
CA LYS A 26 -11.22 -18.81 -16.19
C LYS A 26 -11.34 -18.91 -14.68
N PHE A 27 -10.25 -19.28 -14.03
CA PHE A 27 -10.12 -19.19 -12.59
C PHE A 27 -9.94 -17.73 -12.16
N ILE A 28 -10.76 -17.29 -11.21
CA ILE A 28 -10.76 -15.93 -10.66
C ILE A 28 -10.49 -16.04 -9.16
N THR A 29 -9.44 -15.39 -8.69
CA THR A 29 -9.11 -15.30 -7.26
C THR A 29 -9.87 -14.14 -6.62
N LYS A 30 -10.22 -14.26 -5.33
CA LYS A 30 -10.80 -13.14 -4.56
C LYS A 30 -9.72 -12.08 -4.34
N GLU A 31 -10.03 -10.83 -4.68
CA GLU A 31 -9.12 -9.71 -4.45
C GLU A 31 -8.99 -9.39 -2.95
N PRO A 32 -7.79 -8.98 -2.48
CA PRO A 32 -7.63 -8.47 -1.13
C PRO A 32 -8.35 -7.13 -0.95
N ILE A 33 -8.85 -6.89 0.27
CA ILE A 33 -9.50 -5.62 0.65
C ILE A 33 -8.47 -4.49 0.55
N ASP A 34 -8.83 -3.43 -0.16
CA ASP A 34 -8.00 -2.23 -0.30
C ASP A 34 -8.18 -1.33 0.94
N VAL A 35 -7.14 -1.21 1.77
CA VAL A 35 -7.14 -0.31 2.94
C VAL A 35 -6.04 0.71 2.73
N LYS A 36 -6.44 1.98 2.61
CA LYS A 36 -5.53 3.12 2.51
C LYS A 36 -5.09 3.56 3.90
N PHE A 37 -3.80 3.77 4.07
CA PHE A 37 -3.25 4.35 5.29
C PHE A 37 -2.86 5.79 5.02
N ASP A 38 -3.50 6.73 5.70
CA ASP A 38 -3.12 8.14 5.61
C ASP A 38 -1.80 8.38 6.36
N PRO A 39 -0.90 9.23 5.82
CA PRO A 39 0.35 9.56 6.48
C PRO A 39 0.10 10.31 7.80
N THR A 40 0.84 9.95 8.84
CA THR A 40 0.74 10.65 10.13
C THR A 40 1.56 11.94 10.02
N PRO A 41 1.00 13.14 10.30
CA PRO A 41 1.75 14.38 10.24
C PRO A 41 2.82 14.46 11.34
N PRO A 42 3.92 15.18 11.10
CA PRO A 42 4.97 15.37 12.09
C PRO A 42 4.45 16.16 13.29
N TYR A 43 4.93 15.81 14.48
CA TYR A 43 4.54 16.47 15.72
C TYR A 43 5.41 17.71 15.95
N SER A 44 4.77 18.84 16.29
CA SER A 44 5.45 20.08 16.62
C SER A 44 5.00 20.56 18.00
N ILE A 45 5.96 20.92 18.86
CA ILE A 45 5.69 21.35 20.23
C ILE A 45 5.57 22.87 20.29
N ASP A 46 4.47 23.35 20.85
CA ASP A 46 4.26 24.76 21.14
C ASP A 46 4.98 25.18 22.43
N LEU A 47 6.07 25.95 22.27
CA LEU A 47 6.90 26.46 23.37
C LEU A 47 6.22 27.59 24.17
N SER A 48 5.10 28.12 23.71
CA SER A 48 4.43 29.27 24.35
C SER A 48 3.80 28.93 25.71
N LYS A 49 3.56 27.63 25.97
CA LYS A 49 2.96 27.11 27.21
C LYS A 49 3.95 26.93 28.37
N ILE A 50 5.26 27.14 28.13
CA ILE A 50 6.26 27.05 29.20
C ILE A 50 5.99 28.19 30.20
N PRO A 51 5.83 27.89 31.51
CA PRO A 51 5.54 28.91 32.52
C PRO A 51 6.62 29.99 32.49
N LYS A 52 6.17 31.23 32.24
CA LYS A 52 7.05 32.40 32.20
C LYS A 52 7.43 32.78 33.63
N PRO A 53 8.68 33.18 33.88
CA PRO A 53 9.13 33.49 35.23
C PRO A 53 8.48 34.74 35.80
N ASP A 54 8.46 34.81 37.14
CA ASP A 54 8.05 36.01 37.89
C ASP A 54 8.88 37.24 37.49
N LYS A 55 8.22 38.40 37.46
CA LYS A 55 8.89 39.67 37.15
C LYS A 55 9.93 39.97 38.24
N LEU A 56 11.15 40.29 37.80
CA LEU A 56 12.23 40.72 38.69
C LEU A 56 11.80 41.97 39.47
N LYS A 57 12.32 42.08 40.70
CA LYS A 57 12.19 43.28 41.53
C LYS A 57 13.51 44.09 41.47
N PRO A 58 13.65 45.02 40.50
CA PRO A 58 14.80 45.90 40.45
C PRO A 58 14.77 46.90 41.61
N ILE A 59 15.95 47.26 42.11
CA ILE A 59 16.16 48.40 43.00
C ILE A 59 16.66 49.54 42.12
N PHE A 60 15.95 50.65 42.15
CA PHE A 60 16.24 51.83 41.34
C PHE A 60 17.08 52.82 42.15
N VAL A 61 18.22 53.26 41.62
CA VAL A 61 19.20 54.08 42.36
C VAL A 61 19.71 55.28 41.56
N ASP A 62 20.02 56.36 42.28
CA ASP A 62 20.65 57.60 41.79
C ASP A 62 22.20 57.44 41.70
N GLU A 63 22.92 58.44 41.19
CA GLU A 63 24.39 58.54 41.14
C GLU A 63 25.05 58.35 42.51
N ASN A 64 24.33 58.68 43.57
CA ASN A 64 24.77 58.51 44.95
C ASN A 64 24.40 57.14 45.56
N LEU A 65 23.95 56.17 44.73
CA LEU A 65 23.54 54.83 45.15
C LEU A 65 22.38 54.82 46.19
N LYS A 66 21.58 55.89 46.24
CA LYS A 66 20.38 55.98 47.08
C LYS A 66 19.14 55.53 46.32
N GLU A 67 18.26 54.81 46.99
CA GLU A 67 17.04 54.27 46.40
C GLU A 67 16.08 55.42 46.00
N VAL A 68 15.64 55.42 44.74
CA VAL A 68 14.78 56.46 44.16
C VAL A 68 13.68 55.84 43.29
N PRO A 69 12.58 56.57 43.05
CA PRO A 69 11.55 56.14 42.11
C PRO A 69 12.12 55.94 40.71
N MET A 70 11.53 55.04 39.92
CA MET A 70 11.97 54.66 38.57
C MET A 70 12.26 55.84 37.65
N GLU A 71 11.49 56.93 37.76
CA GLU A 71 11.63 58.14 36.94
C GLU A 71 12.91 58.94 37.19
N LYS A 72 13.53 58.77 38.37
CA LYS A 72 14.71 59.52 38.82
C LYS A 72 15.97 58.66 38.92
N ALA A 73 15.86 57.38 38.57
CA ALA A 73 16.94 56.43 38.70
C ALA A 73 17.87 56.50 37.49
N LYS A 74 19.17 56.67 37.74
CA LYS A 74 20.21 56.55 36.72
C LYS A 74 20.71 55.11 36.58
N PHE A 75 20.61 54.32 37.64
CA PHE A 75 21.11 52.95 37.69
C PHE A 75 20.05 51.99 38.22
N ILE A 76 20.15 50.72 37.78
CA ILE A 76 19.33 49.62 38.26
C ILE A 76 20.26 48.63 38.94
N LEU A 77 19.99 48.35 40.21
CA LEU A 77 20.66 47.31 40.98
C LEU A 77 19.70 46.13 41.19
N LEU A 78 20.26 44.94 41.15
CA LEU A 78 19.58 43.71 41.50
C LEU A 78 20.23 43.14 42.75
N SER A 79 19.43 42.72 43.71
CA SER A 79 19.98 42.06 44.90
C SER A 79 20.68 40.75 44.50
N PRO A 80 21.70 40.30 45.25
CA PRO A 80 22.37 39.03 44.98
C PRO A 80 21.40 37.82 44.95
N VAL A 81 20.30 37.90 45.72
CA VAL A 81 19.25 36.89 45.74
C VAL A 81 18.46 36.87 44.42
N GLU A 82 18.13 38.05 43.87
CA GLU A 82 17.47 38.18 42.57
C GLU A 82 18.40 37.73 41.42
N TYR A 83 19.71 38.02 41.49
CA TYR A 83 20.69 37.53 40.52
C TYR A 83 20.78 36.00 40.47
N ARG A 84 20.73 35.32 41.62
CA ARG A 84 20.73 33.85 41.68
C ARG A 84 19.47 33.26 41.05
N LYS A 85 18.32 33.92 41.20
CA LYS A 85 17.08 33.51 40.52
C LYS A 85 17.23 33.58 39.01
N ILE A 86 17.83 34.64 38.46
CA ILE A 86 18.10 34.76 37.01
C ILE A 86 19.00 33.62 36.52
N ALA A 87 20.07 33.31 37.24
CA ALA A 87 20.98 32.23 36.85
C ALA A 87 20.28 30.84 36.88
N ALA A 88 19.48 30.58 37.91
CA ALA A 88 18.68 29.35 38.01
C ALA A 88 17.64 29.26 36.88
N LEU A 89 17.01 30.39 36.53
CA LEU A 89 16.04 30.47 35.43
C LEU A 89 16.67 30.19 34.07
N LEU A 90 17.83 30.78 33.77
CA LEU A 90 18.55 30.51 32.53
C LEU A 90 18.92 29.02 32.41
N LYS A 91 19.32 28.40 33.52
CA LYS A 91 19.63 26.96 33.56
C LYS A 91 18.40 26.10 33.32
N LEU A 92 17.28 26.41 33.97
CA LEU A 92 16.01 25.69 33.78
C LEU A 92 15.47 25.87 32.36
N ALA A 93 15.45 27.09 31.83
CA ALA A 93 14.98 27.36 30.47
C ALA A 93 15.81 26.59 29.42
N LYS A 94 17.13 26.53 29.59
CA LYS A 94 18.02 25.74 28.73
C LYS A 94 17.72 24.24 28.83
N ALA A 95 17.51 23.72 30.05
CA ALA A 95 17.17 22.33 30.28
C ALA A 95 15.81 21.95 29.67
N TYR A 96 14.76 22.74 29.92
CA TYR A 96 13.44 22.53 29.32
C TYR A 96 13.47 22.59 27.80
N LYS A 97 14.21 23.54 27.21
CA LYS A 97 14.39 23.61 25.76
C LYS A 97 15.08 22.37 25.20
N GLY A 98 16.04 21.80 25.94
CA GLY A 98 16.70 20.53 25.60
C GLY A 98 15.71 19.36 25.62
N ILE A 99 14.99 19.20 26.74
CA ILE A 99 13.98 18.15 26.93
C ILE A 99 12.92 18.21 25.83
N VAL A 100 12.41 19.39 25.51
CA VAL A 100 11.38 19.57 24.48
C VAL A 100 11.89 19.15 23.09
N LYS A 101 13.13 19.51 22.74
CA LYS A 101 13.74 19.07 21.48
C LYS A 101 13.93 17.55 21.44
N GLU A 102 14.38 16.94 22.53
CA GLU A 102 14.55 15.49 22.61
C GLU A 102 13.20 14.76 22.50
N GLN A 103 12.15 15.29 23.12
CA GLN A 103 10.78 14.77 22.99
C GLN A 103 10.27 14.89 21.54
N GLU A 104 10.51 16.01 20.87
CA GLU A 104 10.17 16.18 19.46
C GLU A 104 10.86 15.14 18.57
N ILE A 105 12.18 14.96 18.76
CA ILE A 105 12.95 13.95 18.02
C ILE A 105 12.39 12.54 18.27
N LEU A 106 12.11 12.20 19.53
CA LEU A 106 11.61 10.88 19.91
C LEU A 106 10.22 10.61 19.32
N VAL A 107 9.31 11.58 19.39
CA VAL A 107 7.97 11.45 18.79
C VAL A 107 8.07 11.31 17.27
N ASN A 108 8.90 12.12 16.61
CA ASN A 108 9.08 12.01 15.16
C ASN A 108 9.71 10.67 14.75
N THR A 109 10.65 10.13 15.53
CA THR A 109 11.19 8.79 15.31
C THR A 109 10.09 7.72 15.36
N HIS A 110 9.15 7.84 16.31
CA HIS A 110 8.00 6.93 16.37
C HIS A 110 7.04 7.12 15.19
N VAL A 111 6.84 8.35 14.72
CA VAL A 111 6.04 8.63 13.51
C VAL A 111 6.68 7.96 12.29
N ASP A 112 8.01 8.04 12.15
CA ASP A 112 8.74 7.40 11.05
C ASP A 112 8.64 5.87 11.11
N ILE A 113 8.75 5.28 12.31
CA ILE A 113 8.51 3.83 12.52
C ILE A 113 7.09 3.46 12.10
N ILE A 114 6.08 4.24 12.48
CA ILE A 114 4.69 3.98 12.08
C ILE A 114 4.52 4.06 10.55
N ASN A 115 5.12 5.06 9.91
CA ASN A 115 5.03 5.22 8.46
C ASN A 115 5.74 4.09 7.71
N SER A 116 6.94 3.69 8.13
CA SER A 116 7.63 2.53 7.56
C SER A 116 6.87 1.22 7.76
N LEU A 117 6.19 1.02 8.89
CA LEU A 117 5.31 -0.14 9.09
C LEU A 117 4.09 -0.12 8.15
N LYS A 118 3.51 1.06 7.90
CA LYS A 118 2.42 1.21 6.92
C LYS A 118 2.90 0.84 5.52
N GLU A 119 4.08 1.30 5.12
CA GLU A 119 4.71 0.95 3.85
C GLU A 119 5.00 -0.56 3.74
N TYR A 120 5.53 -1.16 4.80
CA TYR A 120 5.77 -2.60 4.86
C TYR A 120 4.49 -3.41 4.63
N ILE A 121 3.40 -3.05 5.32
CA ILE A 121 2.09 -3.69 5.13
C ILE A 121 1.58 -3.51 3.69
N ALA A 122 1.78 -2.34 3.10
CA ALA A 122 1.40 -2.09 1.71
C ALA A 122 2.17 -3.00 0.74
N LEU A 123 3.47 -3.17 0.96
CA LEU A 123 4.32 -4.07 0.16
C LEU A 123 3.92 -5.55 0.32
N GLU A 124 3.65 -6.02 1.54
CA GLU A 124 3.17 -7.40 1.76
C GLU A 124 1.88 -7.68 1.01
N ARG A 125 0.95 -6.72 0.99
CA ARG A 125 -0.30 -6.85 0.24
C ARG A 125 -0.09 -6.84 -1.27
N ALA A 126 0.81 -5.99 -1.78
CA ALA A 126 1.18 -5.98 -3.20
C ALA A 126 1.76 -7.34 -3.60
N LYS A 127 2.70 -7.88 -2.81
CA LYS A 127 3.26 -9.23 -3.00
C LYS A 127 2.18 -10.32 -2.96
N ALA A 128 1.24 -10.25 -2.02
CA ALA A 128 0.15 -11.22 -1.94
C ALA A 128 -0.80 -11.15 -3.16
N LYS A 129 -1.04 -9.94 -3.70
CA LYS A 129 -1.82 -9.74 -4.93
C LYS A 129 -1.11 -10.36 -6.13
N GLU A 130 0.18 -10.07 -6.29
CA GLU A 130 1.00 -10.62 -7.37
C GLU A 130 1.07 -12.15 -7.30
N TYR A 131 1.31 -12.72 -6.12
CA TYR A 131 1.33 -14.18 -5.94
C TYR A 131 0.01 -14.84 -6.34
N ARG A 132 -1.14 -14.23 -5.98
CA ARG A 132 -2.45 -14.75 -6.38
C ARG A 132 -2.71 -14.63 -7.88
N GLN A 133 -2.21 -13.57 -8.52
CA GLN A 133 -2.29 -13.43 -9.97
C GLN A 133 -1.47 -14.51 -10.66
N LEU A 134 -0.21 -14.69 -10.25
CA LEU A 134 0.66 -15.75 -10.78
C LEU A 134 0.06 -17.15 -10.59
N TRP A 135 -0.57 -17.40 -9.43
CA TRP A 135 -1.26 -18.67 -9.19
C TRP A 135 -2.50 -18.84 -10.07
N ALA A 136 -3.28 -17.77 -10.28
CA ALA A 136 -4.42 -17.83 -11.18
C ALA A 136 -3.99 -18.07 -12.63
N ASP A 137 -2.91 -17.41 -13.05
CA ASP A 137 -2.35 -17.55 -14.40
C ASP A 137 -1.79 -18.95 -14.63
N SER A 138 -1.10 -19.53 -13.64
CA SER A 138 -0.59 -20.89 -13.74
C SER A 138 -1.72 -21.93 -13.80
N GLU A 139 -2.76 -21.78 -12.97
CA GLU A 139 -3.95 -22.63 -12.99
C GLU A 139 -4.72 -22.50 -14.32
N ASN A 140 -4.85 -21.28 -14.84
CA ASN A 140 -5.46 -21.04 -16.15
C ASN A 140 -4.65 -21.66 -17.29
N ALA A 141 -3.33 -21.56 -17.26
CA ALA A 141 -2.44 -22.21 -18.23
C ALA A 141 -2.59 -23.73 -18.19
N TYR A 142 -2.60 -24.33 -17.00
CA TYR A 142 -2.82 -25.76 -16.82
C TYR A 142 -4.20 -26.21 -17.36
N ARG A 143 -5.26 -25.46 -17.07
CA ARG A 143 -6.60 -25.75 -17.60
C ARG A 143 -6.66 -25.64 -19.12
N GLN A 144 -5.97 -24.66 -19.68
CA GLN A 144 -5.88 -24.47 -21.13
C GLN A 144 -5.14 -25.64 -21.80
N GLU A 145 -4.02 -26.08 -21.23
CA GLU A 145 -3.26 -27.23 -21.73
C GLU A 145 -4.08 -28.52 -21.66
N LYS A 146 -4.73 -28.78 -20.52
CA LYS A 146 -5.62 -29.94 -20.35
C LYS A 146 -6.77 -29.92 -21.34
N TYR A 147 -7.35 -28.74 -21.58
CA TYR A 147 -8.40 -28.57 -22.58
C TYR A 147 -7.88 -28.83 -23.99
N ALA A 148 -6.74 -28.27 -24.38
CA ALA A 148 -6.11 -28.50 -25.67
C ALA A 148 -5.84 -29.99 -25.91
N HIS A 149 -5.26 -30.71 -24.94
CA HIS A 149 -5.06 -32.15 -25.03
C HIS A 149 -6.37 -32.94 -25.16
N SER A 150 -7.42 -32.53 -24.45
CA SER A 150 -8.72 -33.19 -24.56
C SER A 150 -9.34 -33.00 -25.95
N LEU A 151 -9.16 -31.81 -26.53
CA LEU A 151 -9.63 -31.46 -27.87
C LEU A 151 -8.84 -32.20 -28.95
N ASP A 152 -7.51 -32.23 -28.86
CA ASP A 152 -6.65 -33.02 -29.77
C ASP A 152 -7.00 -34.50 -29.74
N ASN A 153 -7.23 -35.06 -28.55
CA ASN A 153 -7.67 -36.45 -28.41
C ASN A 153 -9.06 -36.70 -29.02
N ALA A 154 -9.99 -35.75 -28.86
CA ALA A 154 -11.33 -35.85 -29.44
C ALA A 154 -11.26 -35.77 -30.98
N ILE A 155 -10.47 -34.83 -31.53
CA ILE A 155 -10.26 -34.68 -32.96
C ILE A 155 -9.59 -35.93 -33.54
N ASN A 156 -8.53 -36.43 -32.91
CA ASN A 156 -7.84 -37.64 -33.37
C ASN A 156 -8.78 -38.86 -33.37
N LYS A 157 -9.54 -39.07 -32.29
CA LYS A 157 -10.55 -40.16 -32.26
C LYS A 157 -11.61 -40.01 -33.35
N GLY A 158 -12.10 -38.80 -33.58
CA GLY A 158 -13.05 -38.49 -34.65
C GLY A 158 -12.46 -38.77 -36.04
N ALA A 159 -11.23 -38.33 -36.29
CA ALA A 159 -10.52 -38.56 -37.55
C ALA A 159 -10.28 -40.06 -37.81
N PHE A 160 -9.81 -40.82 -36.80
CA PHE A 160 -9.65 -42.27 -36.89
C PHE A 160 -10.98 -42.99 -37.17
N GLY A 161 -12.07 -42.56 -36.51
CA GLY A 161 -13.41 -43.11 -36.76
C GLY A 161 -13.92 -42.84 -38.18
N LEU A 162 -13.69 -41.64 -38.71
CA LEU A 162 -14.05 -41.30 -40.09
C LEU A 162 -13.21 -42.05 -41.12
N MET A 163 -11.91 -42.21 -40.88
CA MET A 163 -11.03 -43.00 -41.77
C MET A 163 -11.42 -44.49 -41.79
N SER A 164 -11.76 -45.07 -40.64
CA SER A 164 -12.17 -46.49 -40.57
C SER A 164 -13.50 -46.74 -41.27
N ILE A 165 -14.49 -45.86 -41.09
CA ILE A 165 -15.76 -45.92 -41.84
C ILE A 165 -15.52 -45.72 -43.33
N GLY A 166 -14.71 -44.74 -43.73
CA GLY A 166 -14.36 -44.50 -45.13
C GLY A 166 -13.68 -45.70 -45.78
N SER A 167 -12.75 -46.35 -45.07
CA SER A 167 -12.05 -47.56 -45.53
C SER A 167 -13.01 -48.75 -45.71
N LEU A 168 -13.95 -48.95 -44.79
CA LEU A 168 -14.98 -50.00 -44.92
C LEU A 168 -15.89 -49.77 -46.12
N VAL A 169 -16.33 -48.52 -46.35
CA VAL A 169 -17.16 -48.17 -47.52
C VAL A 169 -16.40 -48.38 -48.84
N LEU A 170 -15.11 -48.05 -48.87
CA LEU A 170 -14.25 -48.24 -50.04
C LEU A 170 -14.02 -49.73 -50.36
N MET A 171 -13.80 -50.56 -49.33
CA MET A 171 -13.74 -52.02 -49.51
C MET A 171 -15.07 -52.60 -50.02
N PHE A 172 -16.21 -52.10 -49.53
CA PHE A 172 -17.52 -52.57 -49.97
C PHE A 172 -17.89 -52.15 -51.39
N LEU A 173 -17.32 -51.04 -51.90
CA LEU A 173 -17.50 -50.56 -53.28
C LEU A 173 -16.60 -51.27 -54.30
N LEU A 174 -15.50 -51.87 -53.84
CA LEU A 174 -14.53 -52.60 -54.68
C LEU A 174 -14.82 -54.11 -54.78
N LEU A 175 -15.84 -54.60 -54.09
CA LEU A 175 -16.27 -56.00 -54.01
C LEU A 175 -17.57 -56.19 -54.82
#